data_AF-A0A7C8YTW1-F1
#
_entry.id   AF-A0A7C8YTW1-F1
#
_cell.length_a   1.000
_cell.length_b   1.000
_cell.length_c   1.000
_cell.angle_alpha   90.00
_cell.angle_beta   90.00
_cell.angle_gamma   90.00
#
_symmetry.space_group_name_H-M   'P 1'
#
loop_
_entity.id
_entity.type
_entity.pdbx_description
1 polymer ?
#
loop_
_entity_poly.entity_id
_entity_poly.type
_entity_poly.pdbx_seq_one_letter_code
_entity_poly.pdbx_strand_id
1 'polypeptide(L)'
;MATSITHATCCDCREVFDVTFFGHSIEVAVTSMPEFVAAWIANIENIHRRRIRRGGDGLIVGLDVEWRPNFRPNSPQNPISLLQLCVGHMCLVFQLQYA
;
A
#
# COMPACT_ATOMS: atom_id res chain seq x y z
N MET A 1 -15.55 -7.08 -3.50
CA MET A 1 -14.73 -6.72 -4.68
C MET A 1 -14.91 -5.23 -4.94
N ALA A 2 -13.88 -4.52 -5.41
CA ALA A 2 -14.01 -3.11 -5.78
C ALA A 2 -15.10 -2.91 -6.83
N THR A 3 -15.90 -1.85 -6.70
CA THR A 3 -17.00 -1.55 -7.62
C THR A 3 -16.59 -0.55 -8.70
N SER A 4 -15.55 0.24 -8.47
CA SER A 4 -14.94 1.11 -9.48
C SER A 4 -13.47 1.38 -9.15
N ILE A 5 -12.68 1.68 -10.17
CA ILE A 5 -11.29 2.13 -10.06
C ILE A 5 -11.10 3.28 -11.05
N THR A 6 -10.66 4.44 -10.56
CA THR A 6 -10.34 5.61 -11.40
C THR A 6 -8.89 6.01 -11.21
N HIS A 7 -8.21 6.30 -12.30
CA HIS A 7 -6.79 6.68 -12.30
C HIS A 7 -6.62 8.19 -12.19
N ALA A 8 -5.85 8.63 -11.20
CA ALA A 8 -5.42 10.01 -11.03
C ALA A 8 -3.93 10.08 -11.39
N THR A 9 -3.62 10.47 -12.62
CA THR A 9 -2.24 10.59 -13.10
C THR A 9 -1.55 11.75 -12.39
N CYS A 10 -0.48 11.47 -11.64
CA CYS A 10 0.44 12.50 -11.19
C CYS A 10 1.60 12.61 -12.18
N CYS A 11 2.11 13.82 -12.38
CA CYS A 11 3.16 14.11 -13.35
C CYS A 11 4.55 13.58 -12.99
N ASP A 12 4.73 12.80 -11.91
CA ASP A 12 5.99 12.12 -11.62
C ASP A 12 5.80 10.87 -10.72
N CYS A 13 6.54 9.79 -11.03
CA CYS A 13 6.95 8.63 -10.22
C CYS A 13 5.93 7.75 -9.45
N ARG A 14 4.62 8.05 -9.45
CA ARG A 14 3.60 7.19 -8.81
C ARG A 14 2.26 7.21 -9.54
N GLU A 15 1.58 6.07 -9.51
CA GLU A 15 0.20 5.96 -9.96
C GLU A 15 -0.71 6.03 -8.74
N VAL A 16 -1.71 6.90 -8.78
CA VAL A 16 -2.72 7.02 -7.72
C VAL A 16 -4.07 6.61 -8.31
N PHE A 17 -4.79 5.80 -7.54
CA PHE A 17 -6.11 5.32 -7.93
C PHE A 17 -7.12 5.64 -6.83
N ASP A 18 -8.32 6.04 -7.23
CA ASP A 18 -9.48 6.05 -6.34
C ASP A 18 -10.27 4.75 -6.57
N VAL A 19 -10.37 3.95 -5.52
CA VAL A 19 -11.03 2.64 -5.52
C VAL A 19 -12.30 2.72 -4.68
N THR A 20 -13.45 2.45 -5.29
CA THR A 20 -14.71 2.36 -4.53
C THR A 20 -14.89 0.94 -3.99
N PHE A 21 -15.06 0.80 -2.68
CA PHE A 21 -15.27 -0.46 -2.00
C PHE A 21 -16.34 -0.32 -0.90
N PHE A 22 -17.42 -1.10 -0.99
CA PHE A 22 -18.58 -0.98 -0.10
C PHE A 22 -19.12 0.46 0.06
N GLY A 23 -19.06 1.27 -1.00
CA GLY A 23 -19.49 2.68 -0.98
C GLY A 23 -18.48 3.66 -0.38
N HIS A 24 -17.31 3.18 0.04
CA HIS A 24 -16.19 4.02 0.48
C HIS A 24 -15.22 4.27 -0.66
N SER A 25 -14.75 5.51 -0.82
CA SER A 25 -13.64 5.83 -1.72
C SER A 25 -12.32 5.65 -0.98
N ILE A 26 -11.42 4.84 -1.54
CA ILE A 26 -10.11 4.52 -1.00
C ILE A 26 -9.06 5.02 -1.99
N GLU A 27 -8.19 5.93 -1.54
CA GLU A 27 -7.03 6.35 -2.31
C GLU A 27 -5.96 5.27 -2.22
N VAL A 28 -5.51 4.75 -3.36
CA VAL A 28 -4.50 3.71 -3.48
C VAL A 28 -3.31 4.25 -4.25
N ALA A 29 -2.18 4.41 -3.58
CA ALA A 29 -0.92 4.74 -4.22
C ALA A 29 -0.18 3.46 -4.61
N VAL A 30 0.24 3.34 -5.88
CA VAL A 30 1.05 2.24 -6.40
C VAL A 30 2.42 2.78 -6.75
N THR A 31 3.48 2.12 -6.26
CA THR A 31 4.85 2.52 -6.55
C THR A 31 5.81 1.34 -6.48
N SER A 32 6.95 1.46 -7.14
CA SER A 32 8.15 0.65 -6.88
C SER A 32 9.26 1.44 -6.17
N MET A 33 9.02 2.71 -5.80
CA MET A 33 10.05 3.65 -5.39
C MET A 33 10.18 3.71 -3.85
N PRO A 34 11.30 3.25 -3.25
CA PRO A 34 11.45 3.19 -1.79
C PRO A 34 11.34 4.54 -1.08
N GLU A 35 11.84 5.61 -1.69
CA GLU A 35 11.74 6.97 -1.17
C GLU A 35 10.28 7.46 -1.10
N PHE A 36 9.43 7.01 -2.03
CA PHE A 36 8.00 7.29 -1.97
C PHE A 36 7.34 6.54 -0.81
N VAL A 37 7.70 5.27 -0.61
CA VAL A 37 7.20 4.45 0.50
C VAL A 37 7.55 5.12 1.83
N ALA A 38 8.80 5.55 2.00
CA ALA A 38 9.24 6.26 3.20
C ALA A 38 8.47 7.57 3.42
N ALA A 39 8.26 8.37 2.37
CA ALA A 39 7.49 9.60 2.43
C ALA A 39 6.01 9.35 2.78
N TRP A 40 5.41 8.30 2.21
CA TRP A 40 4.04 7.89 2.50
C TRP A 40 3.89 7.48 3.98
N ILE A 41 4.80 6.64 4.49
CA ILE A 41 4.81 6.24 5.91
C ILE A 41 4.95 7.46 6.82
N ALA A 42 5.91 8.36 6.55
CA ALA A 42 6.10 9.57 7.33
C ALA A 42 4.85 10.47 7.32
N ASN A 43 4.14 10.55 6.19
CA ASN A 43 2.88 11.28 6.10
C ASN A 43 1.77 10.64 6.95
N ILE A 44 1.60 9.31 6.89
CA ILE A 44 0.65 8.56 7.72
C ILE A 44 0.94 8.77 9.22
N GLU A 45 2.21 8.65 9.63
CA GLU A 45 2.63 8.90 11.00
C GLU A 45 2.34 10.33 11.45
N ASN A 46 2.54 11.32 10.57
CA ASN A 46 2.26 12.72 10.87
C ASN A 46 0.76 12.96 11.06
N ILE A 47 -0.09 12.47 10.16
CA ILE A 47 -1.55 12.60 10.23
C ILE A 47 -2.10 11.89 11.48
N HIS A 48 -1.56 10.73 11.82
CA HIS A 48 -2.01 9.91 12.95
C HIS A 48 -1.19 10.07 14.23
N ARG A 49 -0.31 11.08 14.28
CA ARG A 49 0.60 11.36 15.40
C ARG A 49 -0.07 11.37 16.77
N ARG A 50 -1.31 11.87 16.87
CA ARG A 50 -2.08 11.87 18.12
C ARG A 50 -2.47 10.47 18.58
N ARG A 51 -2.82 9.56 17.68
CA ARG A 51 -3.15 8.15 18.02
C ARG A 51 -1.90 7.40 18.44
N ILE A 52 -0.81 7.59 17.70
CA ILE A 52 0.49 6.97 17.98
C ILE A 52 1.04 7.41 19.35
N ARG A 53 1.02 8.72 19.65
CA ARG A 53 1.61 9.27 20.89
C ARG A 53 0.80 9.04 22.16
N ARG A 54 -0.51 8.85 22.08
CA ARG A 54 -1.39 8.77 23.27
C ARG A 54 -1.30 7.43 24.01
N GLY A 55 -0.55 6.45 23.49
CA GLY A 55 -0.37 5.15 24.16
C GLY A 55 -1.66 4.35 24.36
N GLY A 56 -2.76 4.72 23.69
CA GLY A 56 -4.02 3.96 23.65
C GLY A 56 -3.95 2.80 22.65
N ASP A 57 -5.05 2.50 21.97
CA ASP A 57 -5.24 1.34 21.06
C ASP A 57 -4.29 1.26 19.84
N GLY A 58 -3.34 2.18 19.71
CA GLY A 58 -2.39 2.23 18.60
C GLY A 58 -3.02 2.70 17.28
N LEU A 59 -2.22 2.68 16.22
CA LEU A 59 -2.70 2.87 14.85
C LEU A 59 -2.86 1.48 14.22
N ILE A 60 -4.07 1.15 13.78
CA ILE A 60 -4.33 -0.09 13.03
C ILE A 60 -3.93 0.11 11.58
N VAL A 61 -3.14 -0.84 11.06
CA VAL A 61 -2.70 -0.89 9.67
C VAL A 61 -3.14 -2.24 9.10
N GLY A 62 -3.92 -2.21 8.03
CA GLY A 62 -4.18 -3.41 7.22
C GLY A 62 -2.89 -3.80 6.48
N LEU A 63 -2.52 -5.07 6.55
CA LEU A 63 -1.31 -5.61 5.95
C LEU A 63 -1.68 -6.79 5.06
N ASP A 64 -1.18 -6.77 3.84
CA ASP A 64 -1.24 -7.93 2.95
C ASP A 64 0.03 -8.05 2.11
N VAL A 65 0.34 -9.26 1.64
CA VAL A 65 1.52 -9.54 0.83
C VAL A 65 1.18 -10.52 -0.29
N GLU A 66 1.66 -10.22 -1.49
CA GLU A 66 1.49 -11.08 -2.66
C GLU A 66 2.83 -11.63 -3.12
N TRP A 67 2.81 -12.90 -3.52
CA TRP A 67 4.01 -13.66 -3.87
C TRP A 67 4.11 -13.83 -5.37
N ARG A 68 5.33 -13.74 -5.93
CA ARG A 68 5.58 -14.09 -7.33
C ARG A 68 5.70 -15.62 -7.45
N PRO A 69 4.85 -16.30 -8.22
CA PRO A 69 4.95 -17.74 -8.39
C PRO A 69 6.29 -18.15 -9.02
N ASN A 70 6.91 -19.18 -8.48
CA ASN A 70 8.10 -19.81 -9.03
C ASN A 70 7.75 -21.19 -9.60
N PHE A 71 7.83 -21.32 -10.92
CA PHE A 71 7.49 -22.55 -11.63
C PHE A 71 8.68 -23.49 -11.85
N ARG A 72 9.86 -23.19 -11.27
CA ARG A 72 11.02 -24.07 -11.37
C ARG A 72 10.82 -25.29 -10.47
N PRO A 73 10.98 -26.53 -11.00
CA PRO A 73 10.98 -27.73 -10.18
C PRO A 73 12.00 -27.62 -9.04
N ASN A 74 11.61 -28.04 -7.84
CA ASN A 74 12.44 -27.98 -6.61
C ASN A 74 12.88 -26.58 -6.17
N SER A 75 12.20 -25.52 -6.60
CA SER A 75 12.42 -24.20 -6.02
C SER A 75 11.92 -24.15 -4.57
N PRO A 76 12.76 -23.72 -3.60
CA PRO A 76 12.40 -23.78 -2.19
C PRO A 76 11.33 -22.75 -1.78
N GLN A 77 11.19 -21.62 -2.49
CA GLN A 77 10.24 -20.57 -2.11
C GLN A 77 9.84 -19.64 -3.26
N ASN A 78 8.62 -19.10 -3.20
CA ASN A 78 8.19 -17.94 -3.98
C ASN A 78 8.74 -16.68 -3.31
N PRO A 79 9.30 -15.68 -4.02
CA PRO A 79 9.65 -14.40 -3.41
C PRO A 79 8.40 -13.51 -3.23
N ILE A 80 8.41 -12.66 -2.20
CA ILE A 80 7.40 -11.61 -2.04
C ILE A 80 7.57 -10.61 -3.19
N SER A 81 6.46 -10.22 -3.81
CA SER A 81 6.41 -9.34 -4.99
C SER A 81 5.74 -8.01 -4.69
N LEU A 82 4.67 -8.04 -3.89
CA LEU A 82 3.92 -6.86 -3.49
C LEU A 82 3.76 -6.83 -1.96
N LEU A 83 3.82 -5.63 -1.40
CA LEU A 83 3.41 -5.33 -0.04
C LEU A 83 2.27 -4.31 -0.08
N GLN A 84 1.22 -4.56 0.69
CA GLN A 84 0.07 -3.67 0.79
C GLN A 84 -0.08 -3.19 2.23
N LEU A 85 -0.19 -1.87 2.39
CA LEU A 85 -0.45 -1.22 3.68
C LEU A 85 -1.68 -0.33 3.56
N CYS A 86 -2.64 -0.45 4.46
CA CYS A 86 -3.85 0.38 4.45
C CYS A 86 -4.13 1.01 5.81
N VAL A 87 -4.33 2.32 5.84
CA VAL A 87 -4.71 3.08 7.03
C VAL A 87 -5.94 3.93 6.71
N GLY A 88 -7.09 3.54 7.26
CA GLY A 88 -8.37 4.18 6.93
C GLY A 88 -8.70 4.01 5.45
N HIS A 89 -8.80 5.12 4.72
CA HIS A 89 -9.07 5.14 3.28
C HIS A 89 -7.83 5.45 2.43
N MET A 90 -6.62 5.29 3.00
CA MET A 90 -5.37 5.44 2.28
C MET A 90 -4.63 4.11 2.25
N CYS A 91 -4.37 3.60 1.06
CA CYS A 91 -3.60 2.38 0.86
C CYS A 91 -2.36 2.64 0.02
N LEU A 92 -1.32 1.88 0.30
CA LEU A 92 -0.08 1.81 -0.46
C LEU A 92 0.08 0.39 -0.99
N VAL A 93 0.35 0.26 -2.28
CA VAL A 93 0.80 -0.98 -2.93
C VAL A 93 2.25 -0.77 -3.35
N PHE A 94 3.17 -1.37 -2.62
CA PHE A 94 4.59 -1.33 -2.92
C PHE A 94 5.02 -2.55 -3.74
N GLN A 95 5.45 -2.30 -4.96
CA GLN A 95 5.93 -3.30 -5.91
C GLN A 95 7.39 -3.67 -5.61
N LEU A 96 7.61 -4.45 -4.54
CA LEU A 96 8.93 -4.92 -4.06
C LEU A 96 9.78 -5.56 -5.16
N GLN A 97 9.18 -6.25 -6.12
CA GLN A 97 9.91 -6.89 -7.22
C GLN A 97 10.61 -5.91 -8.18
N TYR A 98 10.29 -4.61 -8.11
CA TYR A 98 10.85 -3.54 -8.93
C TYR A 98 11.56 -2.46 -8.09
N ALA A 99 11.73 -2.72 -6.78
CA ALA A 99 12.35 -1.80 -5.83
C ALA A 99 13.87 -1.81 -5.88
#